data_AF-D9UJ50-F1
#
_entry.id   AF-D9UJ50-F1
#
_cell.length_a   1.000
_cell.length_b   1.000
_cell.length_c   1.000
_cell.angle_alpha   90.00
_cell.angle_beta   90.00
_cell.angle_gamma   90.00
#
_symmetry.space_group_name_H-M   'P 1'
#
loop_
_entity.id
_entity.type
_entity.pdbx_description
1 polymer ?
#
loop_
_entity_poly.entity_id
_entity_poly.type
_entity_poly.pdbx_seq_one_letter_code
_entity_poly.pdbx_strand_id
1 'polypeptide(L)' 'MTSEETQGDAHRTTTQERGPFCTATCLCGWRGPARRARSKARSDAAEHLRDAETEARTGS' A
#
# COMPACT_ATOMS: atom_id res chain seq x y z
N MET A 1 26.28 -5.17 6.16
CA MET A 1 25.83 -3.83 5.74
C MET A 1 25.47 -3.92 4.28
N THR A 2 24.23 -4.30 3.97
CA THR A 2 23.71 -4.38 2.60
C THR A 2 22.19 -4.34 2.71
N SER A 3 21.62 -3.14 2.67
CA SER A 3 20.17 -2.91 2.72
C SER A 3 19.79 -1.85 1.71
N GLU A 4 20.18 -2.07 0.46
CA GLU A 4 19.86 -1.21 -0.68
C GLU A 4 19.53 -2.12 -1.87
N GLU A 5 18.39 -2.78 -1.82
CA GLU A 5 17.84 -3.42 -3.01
C GLU A 5 16.46 -2.82 -3.28
N THR A 6 16.49 -1.85 -4.19
CA THR A 6 15.40 -1.40 -5.08
C THR A 6 14.11 -0.93 -4.40
N GLN A 7 14.19 0.18 -3.67
CA GLN A 7 13.01 0.92 -3.17
C GLN A 7 12.26 1.73 -4.25
N GLY A 8 12.75 1.75 -5.50
CA GLY A 8 12.18 2.59 -6.56
C GLY A 8 10.92 2.03 -7.24
N ASP A 9 10.71 0.71 -7.21
CA ASP A 9 9.64 0.05 -8.00
C ASP A 9 8.73 -0.86 -7.15
N ALA A 10 9.20 -1.28 -5.97
CA ALA A 10 8.44 -2.16 -5.09
C ALA A 10 7.35 -1.40 -4.33
N HIS A 11 6.16 -1.27 -4.91
CA HIS A 11 4.95 -0.86 -4.19
C HIS A 11 4.71 -1.78 -3.00
N ARG A 12 4.96 -1.28 -1.79
CA ARG A 12 4.72 -2.01 -0.54
C ARG A 12 3.66 -1.29 0.28
N THR A 13 2.49 -1.91 0.41
CA THR A 13 1.45 -1.42 1.31
C THR A 13 1.67 -1.95 2.72
N THR A 14 1.66 -1.05 3.69
CA THR A 14 1.59 -1.38 5.12
C THR A 14 0.26 -0.91 5.69
N THR A 15 -0.30 -1.68 6.62
CA THR A 15 -1.51 -1.28 7.36
C THR A 15 -1.11 -0.82 8.74
N GLN A 16 -1.54 0.38 9.13
CA GLN A 16 -1.33 0.93 10.46
C GLN A 16 -2.65 0.94 11.22
N GLU A 17 -2.64 0.42 12.44
CA GLU A 17 -3.80 0.39 13.32
C GLU A 17 -3.71 1.53 14.33
N ARG A 18 -4.74 2.37 14.39
CA ARG A 18 -4.90 3.45 15.36
C ARG A 18 -6.22 3.27 16.09
N GLY A 19 -6.17 2.48 17.17
CA GLY A 19 -7.34 2.13 17.98
C GLY A 19 -8.38 1.33 17.16
N PRO A 20 -9.63 1.81 17.02
CA PRO A 20 -10.65 1.12 16.23
C PRO A 20 -10.52 1.35 14.71
N PHE A 21 -9.57 2.16 14.26
CA PHE A 21 -9.37 2.48 12.85
C PHE A 21 -8.11 1.82 12.31
N CYS A 22 -8.18 1.38 11.06
CA CYS A 22 -7.09 0.81 10.31
C CYS A 22 -6.91 1.62 9.02
N THR A 23 -5.67 2.05 8.75
CA THR A 23 -5.33 2.88 7.60
C THR A 23 -4.24 2.20 6.80
N ALA A 24 -4.45 2.01 5.51
CA ALA A 24 -3.43 1.48 4.60
C ALA A 24 -2.55 2.62 4.07
N THR A 25 -1.25 2.39 3.94
CA THR A 25 -0.31 3.36 3.37
C THR A 25 0.68 2.62 2.48
N CYS A 26 1.00 3.16 1.32
CA CYS A 26 1.99 2.60 0.40
C CYS A 26 3.28 3.43 0.41
N LEU A 27 4.41 2.78 0.16
CA LEU A 27 5.70 3.47 0.04
C LEU A 27 5.77 4.45 -1.14
N CYS A 28 4.89 4.31 -2.15
CA CYS A 28 4.77 5.29 -3.23
C CYS A 28 4.14 6.63 -2.81
N GLY A 29 3.71 6.75 -1.54
CA GLY A 29 3.04 7.93 -1.01
C GLY A 29 1.51 7.82 -0.96
N TRP A 30 0.92 6.78 -1.55
CA TRP A 30 -0.52 6.54 -1.47
C TRP A 30 -0.97 6.27 -0.04
N ARG A 31 -2.11 6.84 0.34
CA ARG A 31 -2.71 6.69 1.67
C ARG A 31 -4.17 6.34 1.52
N GLY A 32 -4.50 5.12 1.90
CA GLY A 32 -5.86 4.63 1.91
C GLY A 32 -6.70 5.33 2.98
N PRO A 33 -8.03 5.32 2.81
CA PRO A 33 -8.96 5.90 3.77
C PRO A 33 -8.95 5.19 5.13
N ALA A 34 -9.28 5.91 6.20
CA ALA A 34 -9.43 5.31 7.53
C ALA A 34 -10.68 4.41 7.56
N ARG A 35 -10.48 3.10 7.72
CA ARG A 35 -11.56 2.10 7.79
C ARG A 35 -11.63 1.50 9.19
N ARG A 36 -12.85 1.32 9.72
CA ARG A 36 -13.06 0.61 11.00
C ARG A 36 -12.90 -0.90 10.84
N ALA A 37 -13.25 -1.43 9.67
CA ALA A 37 -13.09 -2.84 9.34
C ALA A 37 -11.66 -3.11 8.80
N ARG A 38 -10.86 -3.87 9.56
CA ARG A 38 -9.50 -4.28 9.19
C ARG A 38 -9.46 -5.06 7.87
N SER A 39 -10.45 -5.92 7.65
CA SER A 39 -10.61 -6.67 6.41
C SER A 39 -10.79 -5.73 5.21
N LYS A 40 -11.59 -4.66 5.35
CA LYS A 40 -11.78 -3.68 4.29
C LYS A 40 -10.52 -2.85 4.03
N ALA A 41 -9.81 -2.42 5.08
CA ALA A 41 -8.52 -1.74 4.92
C ALA A 41 -7.48 -2.61 4.19
N ARG A 42 -7.45 -3.93 4.48
CA ARG A 42 -6.58 -4.88 3.77
C ARG A 42 -6.99 -5.08 2.32
N SER A 43 -8.29 -5.12 2.02
CA SER A 43 -8.78 -5.16 0.64
C SER A 43 -8.36 -3.91 -0.13
N ASP A 44 -8.57 -2.72 0.45
CA ASP A 44 -8.19 -1.44 -0.17
C ASP A 44 -6.66 -1.41 -0.46
N ALA A 45 -5.83 -1.93 0.46
CA ALA A 45 -4.39 -2.07 0.25
C ALA A 45 -4.03 -3.05 -0.89
N ALA A 46 -4.70 -4.20 -0.94
CA ALA A 46 -4.47 -5.21 -1.97
C ALA A 46 -4.94 -4.75 -3.37
N GLU A 47 -6.02 -3.98 -3.45
CA GLU A 47 -6.46 -3.32 -4.68
C GLU A 47 -5.40 -2.32 -5.14
N HIS A 48 -4.91 -1.45 -4.25
CA HIS A 48 -3.85 -0.52 -4.61
C HIS A 48 -2.57 -1.20 -5.10
N LEU A 49 -2.17 -2.34 -4.51
CA LEU A 49 -1.01 -3.09 -5.02
C LEU A 49 -1.21 -3.58 -6.46
N ARG A 50 -2.41 -4.07 -6.80
CA ARG A 50 -2.74 -4.53 -8.15
C ARG A 50 -2.84 -3.38 -9.14
N ASP A 51 -3.47 -2.28 -8.73
CA ASP A 51 -3.57 -1.07 -9.54
C ASP A 51 -2.17 -0.53 -9.78
N ALA A 52 -1.34 -0.41 -8.74
CA ALA A 52 0.03 0.07 -8.87
C ALA A 52 0.91 -0.81 -9.78
N GLU A 53 0.76 -2.13 -9.71
CA GLU A 53 1.41 -3.06 -10.65
C GLU A 53 0.91 -2.84 -12.09
N THR A 54 -0.37 -2.51 -12.26
CA THR A 54 -0.98 -2.22 -13.56
C THR A 54 -0.53 -0.87 -14.10
N GLU A 55 -0.48 0.16 -13.28
CA GLU A 55 0.04 1.50 -13.61
C GLU A 55 1.53 1.41 -13.96
N ALA A 56 2.32 0.63 -13.23
CA ALA A 56 3.73 0.38 -13.55
C ALA A 56 3.91 -0.28 -14.93
N ARG A 57 2.99 -1.17 -15.32
CA ARG A 57 2.99 -1.78 -16.66
C ARG A 57 2.44 -0.86 -17.76
N THR A 58 1.55 0.06 -17.40
CA THR A 58 0.81 0.90 -18.36
C THR A 58 1.50 2.23 -18.61
N GLY A 59 2.29 2.74 -17.66
CA GLY A 59 2.99 4.03 -17.73
C GLY A 59 4.24 4.07 -18.63
N SER A 60 4.26 3.32 -19.74
CA SER A 60 5.37 3.27 -20.70
C SER A 60 5.10 4.07 -21.97
#